data_AF-A0A935I8X1-F1
#
_entry.id   AF-A0A935I8X1-F1
#
_cell.length_a   1.000
_cell.length_b   1.000
_cell.length_c   1.000
_cell.angle_alpha   90.00
_cell.angle_beta   90.00
_cell.angle_gamma   90.00
#
_symmetry.space_group_name_H-M   'P 1'
#
loop_
_entity.id
_entity.type
_entity.pdbx_description
1 polymer ?
#
loop_
_entity_poly.entity_id
_entity_poly.type
_entity_poly.pdbx_seq_one_letter_code
_entity_poly.pdbx_strand_id
1 'polypeptide(L)'
;MDFAQLKKWLNKMDSILEVYSSNEEFTQTEKNLLLDYLKRIEQQIQAIQVEDEETKPIAASPVLTNAVEYSPPISKIKKEVVSEPIQAPTPEVEKISHPRVSNGADQHLNESPAAHHAEYDHLFNHLIVTDLSAKLELMPLKNLTTGMGLNEKIVAQNELFNGDKSAFDKVIQDLNQLSDFTTAKAYLVEHVIPKYDWTHKDKKKSVESFLKLTWRRYL
;
A
#
# COMPACT_ATOMS: atom_id res chain seq x y z
N MET A 1 -10.37 8.09 28.13
CA MET A 1 -9.35 8.75 27.29
C MET A 1 -9.75 8.61 25.83
N ASP A 2 -9.82 9.70 25.06
CA ASP A 2 -10.38 9.68 23.70
C ASP A 2 -9.28 9.88 22.64
N PHE A 3 -8.59 8.77 22.31
CA PHE A 3 -7.58 8.74 21.25
C PHE A 3 -8.14 9.15 19.87
N ALA A 4 -9.47 9.10 19.67
CA ALA A 4 -10.08 9.56 18.43
C ALA A 4 -10.06 11.09 18.30
N GLN A 5 -10.18 11.84 19.41
CA GLN A 5 -10.04 13.29 19.41
C GLN A 5 -8.59 13.73 19.13
N LEU A 6 -7.62 13.02 19.72
CA LEU A 6 -6.20 13.28 19.47
C LEU A 6 -5.85 13.08 17.98
N LYS A 7 -6.32 11.98 17.39
CA LYS A 7 -6.16 11.72 15.95
C LYS A 7 -6.86 12.78 15.09
N LYS A 8 -8.05 13.23 15.50
CA LYS A 8 -8.80 14.29 14.81
C LYS A 8 -8.06 15.63 14.81
N TRP A 9 -7.42 16.02 15.90
CA TRP A 9 -6.64 17.26 15.96
C TRP A 9 -5.33 17.18 15.18
N LEU A 10 -4.68 16.01 15.16
CA LEU A 10 -3.49 15.79 14.33
C LEU A 10 -3.81 15.96 12.83
N ASN A 11 -4.89 15.35 12.36
CA ASN A 11 -5.35 15.51 10.97
C ASN A 11 -5.73 16.96 10.63
N LYS A 12 -6.24 17.73 11.60
CA LYS A 12 -6.54 19.16 11.40
C LYS A 12 -5.28 20.01 11.28
N MET A 13 -4.23 19.70 12.04
CA MET A 13 -2.93 20.38 11.87
C MET A 13 -2.31 20.05 10.51
N ASP A 14 -2.38 18.79 10.09
CA ASP A 14 -1.86 18.33 8.80
C ASP A 14 -2.55 19.02 7.63
N SER A 15 -3.89 19.11 7.67
CA SER A 15 -4.69 19.84 6.69
C SER A 15 -4.35 21.33 6.63
N ILE A 16 -4.07 21.98 7.77
CA ILE A 16 -3.60 23.37 7.78
C ILE A 16 -2.22 23.44 7.09
N LEU A 17 -1.27 22.57 7.43
CA LEU A 17 0.06 22.62 6.83
C LEU A 17 0.06 22.32 5.33
N GLU A 18 -0.81 21.42 4.87
CA GLU A 18 -0.94 21.05 3.45
C GLU A 18 -1.48 22.20 2.59
N VAL A 19 -2.47 22.95 3.10
CA VAL A 19 -3.07 24.09 2.39
C VAL A 19 -2.05 25.21 2.12
N TYR A 20 -1.11 25.46 3.03
CA TYR A 20 -0.10 26.52 2.89
C TYR A 20 1.22 26.02 2.28
N SER A 21 1.31 24.76 1.85
CA SER A 21 2.51 24.19 1.22
C SER A 21 2.65 24.55 -0.27
N SER A 22 1.62 25.14 -0.91
CA SER A 22 1.57 25.31 -2.37
C SER A 22 1.51 26.75 -2.91
N ASN A 23 1.27 27.79 -2.09
CA ASN A 23 1.64 29.21 -2.29
C ASN A 23 0.75 30.15 -1.42
N GLU A 24 1.36 31.27 -1.04
CA GLU A 24 0.85 32.47 -0.32
C GLU A 24 0.74 32.42 1.21
N GLU A 25 1.08 33.55 1.83
CA GLU A 25 1.66 33.70 3.17
C GLU A 25 0.92 32.97 4.30
N PHE A 26 1.66 32.20 5.08
CA PHE A 26 1.22 31.66 6.36
C PHE A 26 0.96 32.80 7.34
N THR A 27 -0.32 33.10 7.59
CA THR A 27 -0.74 34.21 8.43
C THR A 27 -0.57 33.88 9.91
N GLN A 28 -0.51 34.94 10.72
CA GLN A 28 -0.43 34.79 12.18
C GLN A 28 -1.65 34.05 12.76
N THR A 29 -2.79 34.05 12.06
CA THR A 29 -4.00 33.34 12.48
C THR A 29 -3.81 31.83 12.37
N GLU A 30 -3.22 31.33 11.28
CA GLU A 30 -2.95 29.89 11.16
C GLU A 30 -1.83 29.43 12.10
N LYS A 31 -0.82 30.29 12.32
CA LYS A 31 0.18 30.06 13.36
C LYS A 31 -0.45 29.85 14.73
N ASN A 32 -1.36 30.75 15.12
CA ASN A 32 -2.04 30.68 16.41
C ASN A 32 -2.97 29.45 16.49
N LEU A 33 -3.58 29.06 15.37
CA LEU A 33 -4.45 27.89 15.29
C LEU A 33 -3.65 26.57 15.44
N LEU A 34 -2.47 26.46 14.81
CA LEU A 34 -1.57 25.31 15.01
C LEU A 34 -1.08 25.22 16.45
N LEU A 35 -0.70 26.35 17.05
CA LEU A 35 -0.27 26.40 18.46
C LEU A 35 -1.40 25.98 19.41
N ASP A 36 -2.63 26.36 19.12
CA ASP A 36 -3.80 25.96 19.92
C ASP A 36 -4.07 24.44 19.79
N TYR A 37 -3.98 23.87 18.59
CA TYR A 37 -4.09 22.43 18.41
C TYR A 37 -2.95 21.66 19.10
N LEU A 38 -1.71 22.14 19.01
CA LEU A 38 -0.55 21.54 19.69
C LEU A 38 -0.76 21.52 21.21
N LYS A 39 -1.22 22.63 21.79
CA LYS A 39 -1.49 22.73 23.23
C LYS A 39 -2.60 21.78 23.68
N ARG A 40 -3.66 21.61 22.89
CA ARG A 40 -4.74 20.64 23.17
C ARG A 40 -4.25 19.20 23.12
N ILE A 41 -3.37 18.87 22.18
CA ILE A 41 -2.74 17.55 22.07
C ILE A 41 -1.85 17.30 23.28
N GLU A 42 -1.00 18.27 23.65
CA GLU A 42 -0.14 18.19 24.83
C GLU A 42 -0.95 17.93 26.11
N GLN A 43 -2.06 18.65 26.32
CA GLN A 43 -2.95 18.45 27.46
C GLN A 43 -3.58 17.05 27.49
N GLN A 44 -3.92 16.48 26.34
CA GLN A 44 -4.42 15.10 26.28
C GLN A 44 -3.32 14.08 26.57
N ILE A 45 -2.10 14.32 26.12
CA ILE A 45 -0.95 13.43 26.39
C ILE A 45 -0.58 13.48 27.87
N GLN A 46 -0.57 14.65 28.50
CA GLN A 46 -0.30 14.78 29.94
C GLN A 46 -1.40 14.13 30.81
N ALA A 47 -2.62 14.02 30.30
CA ALA A 47 -3.70 13.29 30.97
C ALA A 47 -3.58 11.77 30.84
N ILE A 48 -2.57 11.25 30.12
CA ILE A 48 -2.30 9.81 30.04
C ILE A 48 -1.71 9.40 31.39
N GLN A 49 -2.50 8.67 32.18
CA GLN A 49 -1.96 7.99 33.35
C GLN A 49 -1.22 6.75 32.85
N VAL A 50 0.10 6.75 33.03
CA VAL A 50 0.92 5.57 32.86
C VAL A 50 0.74 4.75 34.14
N GLU A 51 0.21 3.53 34.02
CA GLU A 51 0.24 2.57 35.11
C GLU A 51 1.71 2.28 35.43
N ASP A 52 2.09 2.50 36.69
CA ASP A 52 3.41 2.18 37.24
C ASP A 52 3.60 0.65 37.16
N GLU A 53 4.21 0.18 36.07
CA GLU A 53 4.93 -1.09 36.08
C GLU A 53 6.14 -0.89 36.99
N GLU A 54 6.00 -1.43 38.20
CA GLU A 54 6.94 -1.39 39.30
C GLU A 54 8.41 -1.45 38.85
N THR A 55 9.13 -0.41 39.24
CA THR A 55 10.54 -0.12 38.95
C THR A 55 11.47 -1.34 39.09
N LYS A 56 12.19 -1.67 38.01
CA LYS A 56 13.52 -2.29 38.12
C LYS A 56 14.56 -1.26 37.63
N PRO A 57 15.52 -0.83 38.48
CA PRO A 57 16.44 0.23 38.13
C PRO A 57 17.46 -0.27 37.11
N ILE A 58 17.38 0.22 35.88
CA ILE A 58 18.51 0.15 34.94
C ILE A 58 19.19 1.52 34.98
N ALA A 59 20.44 1.45 35.44
CA ALA A 59 21.35 2.55 35.67
C ALA A 59 21.47 3.50 34.47
N ALA A 60 21.64 4.79 34.81
CA ALA A 60 21.99 5.86 33.90
C ALA A 60 23.26 5.54 33.09
N SER A 61 23.19 5.77 31.77
CA SER A 61 24.29 6.17 30.86
C SER A 61 23.73 6.37 29.43
N PRO A 62 24.38 7.17 28.57
CA PRO A 62 24.18 8.60 28.45
C PRO A 62 23.49 8.98 27.12
N VAL A 63 22.98 10.21 27.07
CA VAL A 63 22.67 10.93 25.84
C VAL A 63 23.91 10.93 24.94
N LEU A 64 23.91 10.13 23.88
CA LEU A 64 24.79 10.33 22.73
C LEU A 64 24.08 11.28 21.78
N THR A 65 24.36 12.57 21.98
CA THR A 65 24.44 13.53 20.89
C THR A 65 25.51 13.00 19.94
N ASN A 66 25.08 12.23 18.94
CA ASN A 66 25.85 12.06 17.72
C ASN A 66 25.28 13.05 16.71
N ALA A 67 25.86 14.24 16.69
CA ALA A 67 25.91 15.05 15.50
C ALA A 67 26.51 14.18 14.39
N VAL A 68 25.67 13.69 13.47
CA VAL A 68 26.16 13.08 12.24
C VAL A 68 26.61 14.22 11.35
N GLU A 69 27.88 14.55 11.48
CA GLU A 69 28.62 15.41 10.56
C GLU A 69 28.58 14.75 9.18
N TYR A 70 27.76 15.30 8.30
CA TYR A 70 27.63 14.86 6.91
C TYR A 70 28.90 15.26 6.15
N SER A 71 29.88 14.37 6.08
CA SER A 71 30.94 14.46 5.10
C SER A 71 30.47 13.82 3.79
N PRO A 72 30.42 14.53 2.66
CA PRO A 72 30.14 13.92 1.36
C PRO A 72 31.36 13.09 0.92
N PRO A 73 31.23 11.81 0.55
CA PRO A 73 32.29 11.13 -0.17
C PRO A 73 32.29 11.62 -1.63
N ILE A 74 33.22 12.53 -1.95
CA ILE A 74 33.58 12.90 -3.32
C ILE A 74 34.73 12.00 -3.80
N SER A 75 34.62 11.54 -5.06
CA SER A 75 35.63 10.95 -5.95
C SER A 75 36.04 9.50 -5.64
N LYS A 76 36.02 8.58 -6.60
CA LYS A 76 36.62 8.71 -7.94
C LYS A 76 35.87 7.92 -9.01
N ILE A 77 35.67 8.61 -10.13
CA ILE A 77 35.35 8.07 -11.45
C ILE A 77 36.47 7.10 -11.87
N LYS A 78 36.13 5.85 -12.17
CA LYS A 78 36.89 5.05 -13.14
C LYS A 78 35.99 4.82 -14.35
N LYS A 79 36.28 5.55 -15.43
CA LYS A 79 35.83 5.21 -16.78
C LYS A 79 36.45 3.87 -17.14
N GLU A 80 35.65 2.89 -17.49
CA GLU A 80 36.09 1.80 -18.35
C GLU A 80 35.07 1.70 -19.49
N VAL A 81 35.44 2.37 -20.57
CA VAL A 81 34.87 2.20 -21.90
C VAL A 81 35.44 0.88 -22.42
N VAL A 82 34.58 -0.10 -22.64
CA VAL A 82 34.84 -1.17 -23.62
C VAL A 82 33.63 -1.27 -24.52
N SER A 83 33.87 -0.82 -25.74
CA SER A 83 33.13 -0.99 -26.98
C SER A 83 33.11 -2.46 -27.43
N GLU A 84 31.94 -2.99 -27.79
CA GLU A 84 31.61 -3.37 -29.19
C GLU A 84 30.17 -3.92 -29.31
N PRO A 85 29.59 -3.89 -30.52
CA PRO A 85 28.15 -3.81 -30.74
C PRO A 85 27.52 -5.19 -30.82
N ILE A 86 26.37 -5.38 -30.16
CA ILE A 86 25.49 -6.52 -30.46
C ILE A 86 24.30 -5.97 -31.24
N GLN A 87 24.32 -6.34 -32.51
CA GLN A 87 23.34 -6.07 -33.53
C GLN A 87 21.95 -6.59 -33.13
N ALA A 88 20.93 -5.82 -33.51
CA ALA A 88 19.56 -6.30 -33.63
C ALA A 88 19.51 -7.50 -34.60
N PRO A 89 18.57 -8.42 -34.38
CA PRO A 89 17.49 -8.50 -35.36
C PRO A 89 16.10 -8.76 -34.74
N THR A 90 15.15 -7.91 -35.11
CA THR A 90 13.75 -8.30 -35.45
C THR A 90 13.81 -8.88 -36.88
N PRO A 91 12.97 -9.84 -37.36
CA PRO A 91 11.57 -10.20 -37.05
C PRO A 91 11.42 -11.71 -36.66
N GLU A 92 10.29 -12.30 -36.29
CA GLU A 92 9.04 -12.46 -37.05
C GLU A 92 7.97 -13.14 -36.15
N VAL A 93 6.71 -12.79 -36.41
CA VAL A 93 5.51 -13.35 -35.81
C VAL A 93 5.32 -14.78 -36.30
N GLU A 94 5.38 -15.78 -35.43
CA GLU A 94 4.91 -17.13 -35.76
C GLU A 94 3.80 -17.59 -34.81
N LYS A 95 2.66 -17.84 -35.45
CA LYS A 95 1.36 -18.24 -34.92
C LYS A 95 1.35 -19.75 -34.75
N ILE A 96 1.23 -20.27 -33.52
CA ILE A 96 0.95 -21.70 -33.30
C ILE A 96 0.00 -21.91 -32.11
N SER A 97 -1.28 -22.06 -32.47
CA SER A 97 -2.23 -23.10 -32.03
C SER A 97 -2.66 -23.20 -30.56
N HIS A 98 -3.89 -22.74 -30.31
CA HIS A 98 -4.78 -23.30 -29.29
C HIS A 98 -4.95 -24.82 -29.47
N PRO A 99 -4.95 -25.62 -28.39
CA PRO A 99 -5.65 -26.89 -28.38
C PRO A 99 -7.09 -26.68 -27.88
N ARG A 100 -8.03 -26.76 -28.82
CA ARG A 100 -9.41 -27.21 -28.58
C ARG A 100 -9.44 -28.64 -29.16
N VAL A 101 -9.99 -29.68 -28.52
CA VAL A 101 -11.41 -30.06 -28.55
C VAL A 101 -11.57 -31.42 -27.80
N SER A 102 -12.63 -31.54 -26.96
CA SER A 102 -13.53 -32.71 -26.72
C SER A 102 -12.99 -33.97 -26.01
N ASN A 103 -13.73 -34.72 -25.18
CA ASN A 103 -15.04 -34.65 -24.50
C ASN A 103 -15.05 -35.80 -23.44
N GLY A 104 -15.81 -35.63 -22.36
CA GLY A 104 -16.23 -36.73 -21.48
C GLY A 104 -17.15 -36.21 -20.37
N ALA A 105 -18.43 -36.57 -20.44
CA ALA A 105 -19.54 -36.22 -19.52
C ALA A 105 -19.22 -36.63 -18.05
N ASP A 106 -19.70 -35.95 -17.00
CA ASP A 106 -21.12 -35.80 -16.61
C ASP A 106 -21.31 -34.65 -15.59
N GLN A 107 -22.41 -33.91 -15.80
CA GLN A 107 -23.32 -33.25 -14.85
C GLN A 107 -22.90 -32.08 -13.93
N HIS A 108 -23.40 -30.90 -14.32
CA HIS A 108 -24.21 -29.93 -13.54
C HIS A 108 -23.50 -29.34 -12.29
N LEU A 109 -23.02 -28.09 -12.30
CA LEU A 109 -23.81 -26.86 -12.42
C LEU A 109 -23.10 -25.84 -13.33
N ASN A 110 -23.87 -25.29 -14.25
CA ASN A 110 -23.43 -24.33 -15.25
C ASN A 110 -23.53 -22.92 -14.64
N GLU A 111 -22.52 -22.53 -13.87
CA GLU A 111 -22.35 -21.13 -13.47
C GLU A 111 -21.48 -20.43 -14.51
N SER A 112 -22.08 -19.50 -15.23
CA SER A 112 -21.37 -18.61 -16.16
C SER A 112 -20.20 -17.95 -15.43
N PRO A 113 -18.99 -17.83 -16.03
CA PRO A 113 -17.88 -17.09 -15.43
C PRO A 113 -18.27 -15.65 -15.04
N ALA A 114 -19.26 -15.07 -15.73
CA ALA A 114 -19.78 -13.75 -15.41
C ALA A 114 -20.62 -13.68 -14.10
N ALA A 115 -21.15 -14.80 -13.60
CA ALA A 115 -21.97 -14.84 -12.39
C ALA A 115 -21.14 -14.86 -11.09
N HIS A 116 -19.97 -15.54 -11.10
CA HIS A 116 -19.06 -15.57 -9.95
C HIS A 116 -18.40 -14.22 -9.66
N HIS A 117 -18.35 -13.30 -10.64
CA HIS A 117 -17.73 -12.01 -10.45
C HIS A 117 -18.56 -11.07 -9.56
N ALA A 118 -19.89 -11.19 -9.61
CA ALA A 118 -20.80 -10.32 -8.87
C ALA A 118 -20.75 -10.57 -7.35
N GLU A 119 -20.47 -11.81 -6.93
CA GLU A 119 -20.43 -12.17 -5.51
C GLU A 119 -19.32 -11.41 -4.77
N TYR A 120 -18.19 -11.14 -5.42
CA TYR A 120 -17.04 -10.48 -4.81
C TYR A 120 -17.03 -8.96 -4.96
N ASP A 121 -18.00 -8.38 -5.68
CA ASP A 121 -18.05 -6.92 -5.92
C ASP A 121 -18.08 -6.12 -4.61
N HIS A 122 -18.72 -6.68 -3.57
CA HIS A 122 -18.78 -6.05 -2.26
C HIS A 122 -17.40 -5.81 -1.62
N LEU A 123 -16.38 -6.60 -1.97
CA LEU A 123 -15.00 -6.41 -1.50
C LEU A 123 -14.33 -5.18 -2.11
N PHE A 124 -14.87 -4.62 -3.21
CA PHE A 124 -14.30 -3.48 -3.91
C PHE A 124 -15.08 -2.19 -3.69
N ASN A 125 -16.25 -2.26 -3.04
CA ASN A 125 -17.13 -1.10 -2.84
C ASN A 125 -16.46 0.05 -2.08
N HIS A 126 -15.50 -0.24 -1.19
CA HIS A 126 -14.74 0.78 -0.46
C HIS A 126 -13.70 1.51 -1.33
N LEU A 127 -13.38 0.98 -2.52
CA LEU A 127 -12.45 1.57 -3.48
C LEU A 127 -13.15 2.48 -4.48
N ILE A 128 -14.48 2.34 -4.63
CA ILE A 128 -15.30 3.22 -5.46
C ILE A 128 -15.51 4.53 -4.69
N VAL A 129 -14.42 5.26 -4.48
CA VAL A 129 -14.48 6.63 -4.00
C VAL A 129 -14.69 7.48 -5.25
N THR A 130 -15.91 7.97 -5.42
CA THR A 130 -16.33 8.92 -6.45
C THR A 130 -15.68 10.31 -6.31
N ASP A 131 -14.78 10.48 -5.35
CA ASP A 131 -14.17 11.75 -5.00
C ASP A 131 -12.80 11.89 -5.67
N LEU A 132 -12.77 12.71 -6.71
CA LEU A 132 -11.55 13.05 -7.45
C LEU A 132 -10.47 13.64 -6.52
N SER A 133 -10.86 14.30 -5.42
CA SER A 133 -9.92 14.83 -4.41
C SER A 133 -9.25 13.71 -3.60
N ALA A 134 -10.00 12.68 -3.18
CA ALA A 134 -9.40 11.52 -2.51
C ALA A 134 -8.46 10.72 -3.44
N LYS A 135 -8.70 10.78 -4.76
CA LYS A 135 -7.80 10.21 -5.78
C LYS A 135 -6.49 11.02 -5.92
N LEU A 136 -6.55 12.33 -5.70
CA LEU A 136 -5.40 13.26 -5.74
C LEU A 136 -4.55 13.21 -4.45
N GLU A 137 -5.18 12.98 -3.29
CA GLU A 137 -4.50 12.76 -1.99
C GLU A 137 -3.70 11.43 -1.94
N LEU A 138 -4.02 10.49 -2.83
CA LEU A 138 -3.35 9.20 -2.88
C LEU A 138 -2.15 9.26 -3.82
N MET A 139 -0.94 9.23 -3.24
CA MET A 139 0.28 9.11 -4.04
C MET A 139 0.25 7.82 -4.88
N PRO A 140 0.39 7.92 -6.21
CA PRO A 140 0.39 6.76 -7.10
C PRO A 140 1.63 5.90 -6.86
N LEU A 141 1.43 4.58 -6.87
CA LEU A 141 2.51 3.63 -6.67
C LEU A 141 3.10 3.21 -8.01
N LYS A 142 4.43 3.22 -8.15
CA LYS A 142 5.11 2.67 -9.33
C LYS A 142 5.20 1.15 -9.30
N ASN A 143 5.20 0.55 -8.11
CA ASN A 143 5.31 -0.88 -7.93
C ASN A 143 4.75 -1.26 -6.55
N LEU A 144 3.92 -2.30 -6.48
CA LEU A 144 3.33 -2.79 -5.24
C LEU A 144 4.37 -3.31 -4.25
N THR A 145 5.48 -3.88 -4.74
CA THR A 145 6.59 -4.38 -3.91
C THR A 145 7.30 -3.26 -3.18
N THR A 146 7.47 -2.09 -3.82
CA THR A 146 8.12 -0.92 -3.20
C THR A 146 7.14 -0.05 -2.42
N GLY A 147 5.86 -0.08 -2.80
CA GLY A 147 4.80 0.71 -2.19
C GLY A 147 4.22 0.12 -0.92
N MET A 148 4.50 -1.16 -0.64
CA MET A 148 4.05 -1.87 0.56
C MET A 148 5.14 -1.85 1.62
N GLY A 149 4.82 -1.37 2.83
CA GLY A 149 5.72 -1.43 3.97
C GLY A 149 6.01 -2.88 4.40
N LEU A 150 7.17 -3.11 5.05
CA LEU A 150 7.57 -4.45 5.47
C LEU A 150 6.51 -5.15 6.33
N ASN A 151 5.90 -4.42 7.26
CA ASN A 151 4.85 -4.96 8.13
C ASN A 151 3.58 -5.32 7.33
N GLU A 152 3.16 -4.47 6.40
CA GLU A 152 2.01 -4.73 5.53
C GLU A 152 2.24 -5.97 4.66
N LYS A 153 3.47 -6.16 4.15
CA LYS A 153 3.86 -7.34 3.39
C LYS A 153 3.72 -8.61 4.21
N ILE A 154 4.25 -8.62 5.43
CA ILE A 154 4.22 -9.78 6.31
C ILE A 154 2.75 -10.13 6.66
N VAL A 155 1.95 -9.13 7.02
CA VAL A 155 0.52 -9.31 7.34
C VAL A 155 -0.25 -9.83 6.13
N ALA A 156 -0.10 -9.20 4.96
CA ALA A 156 -0.79 -9.63 3.75
C ALA A 156 -0.41 -11.07 3.36
N GLN A 157 0.88 -11.42 3.41
CA GLN A 157 1.34 -12.78 3.12
C GLN A 157 0.71 -13.81 4.09
N ASN A 158 0.74 -13.53 5.40
CA ASN A 158 0.27 -14.48 6.39
C ASN A 158 -1.27 -14.63 6.37
N GLU A 159 -2.00 -13.52 6.27
CA GLU A 159 -3.46 -13.53 6.41
C GLU A 159 -4.17 -13.77 5.08
N LEU A 160 -3.66 -13.23 3.97
CA LEU A 160 -4.31 -13.33 2.66
C LEU A 160 -3.81 -14.50 1.81
N PHE A 161 -2.60 -14.98 2.07
CA PHE A 161 -2.00 -16.10 1.31
C PHE A 161 -1.69 -17.29 2.19
N ASN A 162 -2.24 -17.33 3.42
CA ASN A 162 -2.05 -18.41 4.39
C ASN A 162 -0.56 -18.72 4.66
N GLY A 163 0.30 -17.70 4.59
CA GLY A 163 1.75 -17.83 4.77
C GLY A 163 2.52 -18.22 3.50
N ASP A 164 1.85 -18.49 2.37
CA ASP A 164 2.50 -18.84 1.11
C ASP A 164 3.20 -17.62 0.47
N LYS A 165 4.50 -17.51 0.76
CA LYS A 165 5.37 -16.47 0.21
C LYS A 165 5.46 -16.52 -1.31
N SER A 166 5.54 -17.72 -1.89
CA SER A 166 5.74 -17.89 -3.33
C SER A 166 4.50 -17.42 -4.09
N ALA A 167 3.31 -17.76 -3.59
CA ALA A 167 2.07 -17.31 -4.18
C ALA A 167 1.87 -15.79 -4.02
N PHE A 168 2.19 -15.24 -2.85
CA PHE A 168 2.17 -13.79 -2.63
C PHE A 168 3.07 -13.06 -3.63
N ASP A 169 4.35 -13.45 -3.73
CA ASP A 169 5.32 -12.79 -4.60
C ASP A 169 4.89 -12.91 -6.08
N LYS A 170 4.33 -14.06 -6.50
CA LYS A 170 3.78 -14.25 -7.85
C LYS A 170 2.58 -13.32 -8.12
N VAL A 171 1.62 -13.25 -7.21
CA VAL A 171 0.44 -12.37 -7.37
C VAL A 171 0.86 -10.90 -7.44
N ILE A 172 1.81 -10.47 -6.60
CA ILE A 172 2.35 -9.11 -6.65
C ILE A 172 3.04 -8.84 -8.00
N GLN A 173 3.81 -9.80 -8.52
CA GLN A 173 4.45 -9.67 -9.82
C GLN A 173 3.41 -9.56 -10.95
N ASP A 174 2.43 -10.46 -10.97
CA ASP A 174 1.36 -10.48 -11.98
C ASP A 174 0.59 -9.16 -11.95
N LEU A 175 0.18 -8.69 -10.77
CA LEU A 175 -0.48 -7.38 -10.60
C LEU A 175 0.40 -6.23 -11.09
N ASN A 176 1.72 -6.23 -10.84
CA ASN A 176 2.56 -5.14 -11.33
C ASN A 176 2.69 -5.08 -12.87
N GLN A 177 2.42 -6.17 -13.59
CA GLN A 177 2.51 -6.27 -15.05
C GLN A 177 1.20 -5.93 -15.77
N LEU A 178 0.08 -5.88 -15.06
CA LEU A 178 -1.21 -5.52 -15.65
C LEU A 178 -1.25 -4.01 -15.97
N SER A 179 -2.09 -3.67 -16.93
CA SER A 179 -2.15 -2.30 -17.48
C SER A 179 -3.10 -1.39 -16.72
N ASP A 180 -4.15 -1.95 -16.12
CA ASP A 180 -5.22 -1.18 -15.50
C ASP A 180 -5.87 -1.93 -14.32
N PHE A 181 -6.61 -1.18 -13.49
CA PHE A 181 -7.26 -1.75 -12.32
C PHE A 181 -8.40 -2.71 -12.67
N THR A 182 -9.04 -2.58 -13.85
CA THR A 182 -10.14 -3.45 -14.25
C THR A 182 -9.63 -4.86 -14.54
N THR A 183 -8.53 -4.97 -15.29
CA THR A 183 -7.84 -6.25 -15.50
C THR A 183 -7.29 -6.82 -14.20
N ALA A 184 -6.75 -5.98 -13.30
CA ALA A 184 -6.30 -6.41 -11.97
C ALA A 184 -7.43 -6.96 -11.10
N LYS A 185 -8.60 -6.31 -11.10
CA LYS A 185 -9.78 -6.76 -10.38
C LYS A 185 -10.25 -8.12 -10.91
N ALA A 186 -10.33 -8.29 -12.23
CA ALA A 186 -10.71 -9.56 -12.84
C ALA A 186 -9.73 -10.70 -12.44
N TYR A 187 -8.42 -10.44 -12.51
CA TYR A 187 -7.40 -11.40 -12.08
C TYR A 187 -7.57 -11.83 -10.61
N LEU A 188 -7.81 -10.88 -9.70
CA LEU A 188 -8.02 -11.17 -8.28
C LEU A 188 -9.27 -12.02 -8.05
N VAL A 189 -10.36 -11.68 -8.72
CA VAL A 189 -11.65 -12.38 -8.63
C VAL A 189 -11.55 -13.81 -9.19
N GLU A 190 -10.81 -14.02 -10.27
CA GLU A 190 -10.71 -15.32 -10.93
C GLU A 190 -9.72 -16.27 -10.24
N HIS A 191 -8.57 -15.76 -9.76
CA HIS A 191 -7.45 -16.62 -9.37
C HIS A 191 -7.03 -16.53 -7.90
N VAL A 192 -7.42 -15.47 -7.18
CA VAL A 192 -6.90 -15.20 -5.83
C VAL A 192 -7.98 -15.29 -4.77
N ILE A 193 -9.07 -14.52 -4.93
CA ILE A 193 -10.14 -14.40 -3.94
C ILE A 193 -10.80 -15.74 -3.63
N PRO A 194 -11.20 -16.58 -4.62
CA PRO A 194 -11.79 -17.88 -4.33
C PRO A 194 -10.78 -18.86 -3.74
N LYS A 195 -9.52 -18.78 -4.17
CA LYS A 195 -8.45 -19.70 -3.76
C LYS A 195 -8.09 -19.54 -2.28
N TYR A 196 -8.10 -18.32 -1.77
CA TYR A 196 -7.68 -18.00 -0.40
C TYR A 196 -8.82 -17.57 0.52
N ASP A 197 -10.07 -17.68 0.07
CA ASP A 197 -11.28 -17.31 0.83
C ASP A 197 -11.18 -15.89 1.42
N TRP A 198 -10.95 -14.89 0.55
CA TRP A 198 -10.85 -13.49 0.97
C TRP A 198 -12.19 -12.91 1.46
N THR A 199 -13.28 -13.66 1.30
CA THR A 199 -14.61 -13.35 1.84
C THR A 199 -14.73 -13.58 3.35
N HIS A 200 -13.77 -14.27 3.97
CA HIS A 200 -13.80 -14.52 5.41
C HIS A 200 -13.71 -13.22 6.23
N LYS A 201 -14.57 -13.09 7.25
CA LYS A 201 -14.69 -11.88 8.08
C LYS A 201 -13.37 -11.46 8.74
N ASP A 202 -12.56 -12.42 9.14
CA ASP A 202 -11.29 -12.17 9.81
C ASP A 202 -10.24 -11.56 8.87
N LYS A 203 -10.36 -11.81 7.56
CA LYS A 203 -9.45 -11.28 6.54
C LYS A 203 -9.88 -9.91 6.02
N LYS A 204 -11.10 -9.46 6.35
CA LYS A 204 -11.73 -8.25 5.78
C LYS A 204 -10.80 -7.02 5.81
N LYS A 205 -10.20 -6.71 6.96
CA LYS A 205 -9.32 -5.52 7.09
C LYS A 205 -8.07 -5.62 6.21
N SER A 206 -7.47 -6.80 6.17
CA SER A 206 -6.26 -7.06 5.37
C SER A 206 -6.56 -7.07 3.89
N VAL A 207 -7.71 -7.62 3.49
CA VAL A 207 -8.23 -7.55 2.10
C VAL A 207 -8.48 -6.10 1.71
N GLU A 208 -9.18 -5.32 2.53
CA GLU A 208 -9.46 -3.91 2.26
C GLU A 208 -8.18 -3.10 2.06
N SER A 209 -7.18 -3.32 2.92
CA SER A 209 -5.87 -2.66 2.84
C SER A 209 -5.11 -3.06 1.57
N PHE A 210 -5.05 -4.36 1.28
CA PHE A 210 -4.37 -4.88 0.09
C PHE A 210 -5.03 -4.39 -1.20
N LEU A 211 -6.36 -4.38 -1.26
CA LEU A 211 -7.11 -3.87 -2.40
C LEU A 211 -6.90 -2.35 -2.57
N LYS A 212 -6.80 -1.59 -1.47
CA LYS A 212 -6.46 -0.16 -1.52
C LYS A 212 -5.06 0.07 -2.09
N LEU A 213 -4.06 -0.71 -1.66
CA LEU A 213 -2.72 -0.67 -2.23
C LEU A 213 -2.71 -1.03 -3.71
N THR A 214 -3.45 -2.08 -4.08
CA THR A 214 -3.61 -2.51 -5.47
C THR A 214 -4.24 -1.41 -6.31
N TRP A 215 -5.28 -0.75 -5.83
CA TRP A 215 -5.91 0.37 -6.54
C TRP A 215 -4.95 1.55 -6.74
N ARG A 216 -4.17 1.92 -5.71
CA ARG A 216 -3.16 3.00 -5.77
C ARG A 216 -2.08 2.79 -6.82
N ARG A 217 -1.84 1.55 -7.27
CA ARG A 217 -0.87 1.24 -8.34
C ARG A 217 -1.32 1.74 -9.71
N TYR A 218 -2.63 1.87 -9.93
CA TYR A 218 -3.25 2.21 -11.21
C TYR A 218 -3.91 3.59 -11.22
N LEU A 219 -3.57 4.43 -10.24
CA LEU A 219 -3.91 5.85 -10.22
C LEU A 219 -2.97 6.63 -11.14
#